data_AF-A0A5D8ZYY0-F1
#
_entry.id   AF-A0A5D8ZYY0-F1
#
_cell.length_a   1.000
_cell.length_b   1.000
_cell.length_c   1.000
_cell.angle_alpha   90.00
_cell.angle_beta   90.00
_cell.angle_gamma   90.00
#
_symmetry.space_group_name_H-M   'P 1'
#
loop_
_entity.id
_entity.type
_entity.pdbx_description
1 polymer ?
#
loop_
_entity_poly.entity_id
_entity_poly.type
_entity_poly.pdbx_seq_one_letter_code
_entity_poly.pdbx_strand_id
1 'polypeptide(L)'
;MNSKAFFSLFLLTLLTFLHAQKMEFKAPDYSLIQKNIEDKNSEFYYPKLLKRLKQNDTLLTSSQYRHLYFGYTFQKEYHPYKIGKKAEEVAKYYRGEGISQKDLSKGIQLFLDALDENPLDLRAMNYLAYLYHLNKDDATAEKIAGNFHGLLNAILTSGDGLKCETGFHVISVTDEYALLNRFQMETTAQSHNGKCDYQEFEKDKYKIPGFYFDISRFYGKILD
;
A
#
# COMPACT_ATOMS: atom_id res chain seq x y z
N MET A 1 -54.74 17.12 -10.82
CA MET A 1 -53.60 16.21 -10.52
C MET A 1 -52.64 16.93 -9.58
N ASN A 2 -52.32 16.32 -8.44
CA ASN A 2 -51.57 16.96 -7.36
C ASN A 2 -50.12 17.22 -7.79
N SER A 3 -49.69 18.49 -7.86
CA SER A 3 -48.32 18.88 -8.26
C SER A 3 -47.24 18.25 -7.36
N LYS A 4 -47.58 17.94 -6.11
CA LYS A 4 -46.73 17.18 -5.17
C LYS A 4 -46.45 15.75 -5.65
N ALA A 5 -47.42 15.09 -6.29
CA ALA A 5 -47.23 13.73 -6.82
C ALA A 5 -46.31 13.71 -8.04
N PHE A 6 -46.36 14.75 -8.88
CA PHE A 6 -45.44 14.92 -10.00
C PHE A 6 -43.99 15.15 -9.55
N PHE A 7 -43.81 15.98 -8.51
CA PHE A 7 -42.49 16.26 -7.95
C PHE A 7 -41.88 15.01 -7.28
N SER A 8 -42.68 14.22 -6.57
CA SER A 8 -42.24 12.93 -6.01
C SER A 8 -41.90 11.89 -7.10
N LEU A 9 -42.64 11.84 -8.20
CA LEU A 9 -42.36 10.92 -9.31
C LEU A 9 -41.09 11.32 -10.09
N PHE A 10 -40.85 12.62 -10.21
CA PHE A 10 -39.62 13.17 -10.81
C PHE A 10 -38.38 12.88 -9.95
N LEU A 11 -38.50 12.97 -8.62
CA LEU A 11 -37.39 12.66 -7.71
C LEU A 11 -37.03 11.16 -7.71
N LEU A 12 -38.03 10.28 -7.90
CA LEU A 12 -37.82 8.82 -7.92
C LEU A 12 -37.10 8.34 -9.20
N THR A 13 -37.25 9.06 -10.32
CA THR A 13 -36.59 8.74 -11.60
C THR A 13 -35.16 9.27 -11.70
N LEU A 14 -34.77 10.25 -10.87
CA LEU A 14 -33.40 10.74 -10.77
C LEU A 14 -32.47 9.80 -9.98
N LEU A 15 -33.01 8.97 -9.08
CA LEU A 15 -32.23 8.01 -8.29
C LEU A 15 -31.75 6.79 -9.09
N THR A 16 -32.35 6.49 -10.26
CA THR A 16 -31.98 5.32 -11.07
C THR A 16 -30.74 5.54 -11.94
N PHE A 17 -30.13 6.73 -11.91
CA PHE A 17 -28.89 7.04 -12.65
C PHE A 17 -27.62 6.99 -11.81
N LEU A 18 -27.71 6.63 -10.52
CA LEU A 18 -26.54 6.35 -9.69
C LEU A 18 -25.93 5.01 -10.10
N HIS A 19 -25.10 5.02 -11.14
CA HIS A 19 -24.20 3.91 -11.40
C HIS A 19 -23.18 3.87 -10.26
N ALA A 20 -23.25 2.85 -9.41
CA ALA A 20 -22.13 2.50 -8.54
C ALA A 20 -20.92 2.29 -9.46
N GLN A 21 -19.92 3.18 -9.39
CA GLN A 21 -18.69 3.00 -10.16
C GLN A 21 -18.07 1.69 -9.69
N LYS A 22 -18.14 0.66 -10.54
CA LYS A 22 -17.44 -0.59 -10.29
C LYS A 22 -15.96 -0.24 -10.26
N MET A 23 -15.30 -0.50 -9.14
CA MET A 23 -13.86 -0.30 -9.03
C MET A 23 -13.18 -1.09 -10.14
N GLU A 24 -12.58 -0.38 -11.08
CA GLU A 24 -11.83 -0.98 -12.17
C GLU A 24 -10.41 -1.26 -11.67
N PHE A 25 -10.09 -2.54 -11.54
CA PHE A 25 -8.74 -2.97 -11.22
C PHE A 25 -7.88 -2.89 -12.48
N LYS A 26 -6.68 -2.35 -12.35
CA LYS A 26 -5.74 -2.20 -13.45
C LYS A 26 -4.36 -2.68 -13.03
N ALA A 27 -3.90 -3.78 -13.62
CA ALA A 27 -2.52 -4.24 -13.47
C ALA A 27 -1.53 -3.12 -13.86
N PRO A 28 -0.36 -3.02 -13.20
CA PRO A 28 0.65 -2.03 -13.53
C PRO A 28 1.23 -2.29 -14.93
N ASP A 29 1.16 -1.28 -15.80
CA ASP A 29 1.95 -1.25 -17.04
C ASP A 29 3.37 -0.80 -16.70
N TYR A 30 4.23 -1.75 -16.36
CA TYR A 30 5.61 -1.48 -15.97
C TYR A 30 6.42 -0.75 -17.05
N SER A 31 6.15 -0.98 -18.33
CA SER A 31 6.87 -0.31 -19.42
C SER A 31 6.49 1.17 -19.50
N LEU A 32 5.19 1.48 -19.41
CA LEU A 32 4.71 2.85 -19.36
C LEU A 32 5.19 3.56 -18.08
N ILE A 33 5.13 2.88 -16.93
CA ILE A 33 5.60 3.43 -15.66
C ILE A 33 7.08 3.77 -15.77
N GLN A 34 7.93 2.85 -16.25
CA GLN A 34 9.36 3.10 -16.43
C GLN A 34 9.62 4.35 -17.29
N LYS A 35 8.98 4.43 -18.47
CA LYS A 35 9.09 5.59 -19.35
C LYS A 35 8.73 6.90 -18.65
N ASN A 36 7.61 6.89 -17.92
CA ASN A 36 7.10 8.09 -17.26
C ASN A 36 7.95 8.54 -16.07
N ILE A 37 8.58 7.62 -15.35
CA ILE A 37 9.38 7.95 -14.15
C ILE A 37 10.81 8.37 -14.50
N GLU A 38 11.32 8.01 -15.69
CA GLU A 38 12.64 8.39 -16.20
C GLU A 38 12.64 9.77 -16.89
N ASP A 39 11.49 10.23 -17.40
CA ASP A 39 11.35 11.55 -18.02
C ASP A 39 11.34 12.68 -16.98
N LYS A 40 12.34 13.58 -17.05
CA LYS A 40 12.50 14.73 -16.15
C LYS A 40 11.37 15.76 -16.25
N ASN A 41 10.65 15.80 -17.36
CA ASN A 41 9.54 16.74 -17.58
C ASN A 41 8.18 16.13 -17.19
N SER A 42 8.12 14.82 -16.97
CA SER A 42 6.92 14.13 -16.53
C SER A 42 6.54 14.54 -15.11
N GLU A 43 5.23 14.64 -14.85
CA GLU A 43 4.74 14.80 -13.47
C GLU A 43 5.08 13.59 -12.58
N PHE A 44 5.41 12.45 -13.20
CA PHE A 44 5.76 11.19 -12.54
C PHE A 44 7.27 10.99 -12.35
N TYR A 45 8.11 11.97 -12.71
CA TYR A 45 9.56 11.85 -12.58
C TYR A 45 9.97 11.36 -11.17
N TYR A 46 10.67 10.22 -11.10
CA TYR A 46 10.80 9.47 -9.85
C TYR A 46 11.40 10.29 -8.69
N PRO A 47 12.53 11.00 -8.88
CA PRO A 47 13.13 11.78 -7.79
C PRO A 47 12.19 12.87 -7.24
N LYS A 48 11.30 13.43 -8.09
CA LYS A 48 10.31 14.42 -7.65
C LYS A 48 9.24 13.77 -6.79
N LEU A 49 8.70 12.62 -7.23
CA LEU A 49 7.69 11.90 -6.45
C LEU A 49 8.23 11.41 -5.11
N LEU A 50 9.44 10.81 -5.10
CA LEU A 50 10.07 10.33 -3.88
C LEU A 50 10.33 11.48 -2.89
N LYS A 51 10.81 12.63 -3.39
CA LYS A 51 10.99 13.82 -2.55
C LYS A 51 9.68 14.26 -1.90
N ARG A 52 8.58 14.31 -2.67
CA ARG A 52 7.25 14.68 -2.17
C ARG A 52 6.74 13.70 -1.12
N LEU A 53 6.94 12.39 -1.34
CA LEU A 53 6.63 11.36 -0.34
C LEU A 53 7.39 11.57 0.96
N LYS A 54 8.72 11.74 0.91
CA LYS A 54 9.57 12.00 2.10
C LYS A 54 9.20 13.29 2.85
N GLN A 55 8.56 14.24 2.18
CA GLN A 55 8.05 15.48 2.76
C GLN A 55 6.61 15.35 3.30
N ASN A 56 6.02 14.15 3.21
CA ASN A 56 4.62 13.87 3.53
C ASN A 56 3.64 14.82 2.82
N ASP A 57 3.86 15.04 1.52
CA ASP A 57 3.00 15.87 0.68
C ASP A 57 1.60 15.23 0.51
N THR A 58 0.59 15.91 1.05
CA THR A 58 -0.81 15.46 1.02
C THR A 58 -1.50 15.62 -0.34
N LEU A 59 -0.81 16.20 -1.33
CA LEU A 59 -1.32 16.47 -2.68
C LEU A 59 -0.82 15.45 -3.72
N LEU A 60 -0.20 14.35 -3.30
CA LEU A 60 0.11 13.24 -4.19
C LEU A 60 -1.19 12.57 -4.68
N THR A 61 -1.35 12.44 -5.99
CA THR A 61 -2.53 11.81 -6.58
C THR A 61 -2.41 10.28 -6.59
N SER A 62 -3.53 9.56 -6.75
CA SER A 62 -3.50 8.09 -6.85
C SER A 62 -2.63 7.60 -8.01
N SER A 63 -2.62 8.30 -9.15
CA SER A 63 -1.72 7.97 -10.27
C SER A 63 -0.25 8.17 -9.89
N GLN A 64 0.07 9.24 -9.17
CA GLN A 64 1.42 9.51 -8.69
C GLN A 64 1.89 8.45 -7.68
N TYR A 65 1.03 8.04 -6.74
CA TYR A 65 1.34 6.92 -5.84
C TYR A 65 1.55 5.60 -6.59
N ARG A 66 0.76 5.32 -7.62
CA ARG A 66 0.96 4.12 -8.46
C ARG A 66 2.31 4.14 -9.19
N HIS A 67 2.67 5.27 -9.80
CA HIS A 67 3.97 5.41 -10.45
C HIS A 67 5.13 5.34 -9.45
N LEU A 68 4.94 5.90 -8.25
CA LEU A 68 5.92 5.85 -7.17
C LEU A 68 6.13 4.41 -6.66
N TYR A 69 5.05 3.70 -6.31
CA TYR A 69 5.12 2.36 -5.75
C TYR A 69 5.72 1.35 -6.74
N PHE A 70 5.10 1.20 -7.92
CA PHE A 70 5.59 0.24 -8.92
C PHE A 70 6.90 0.69 -9.57
N GLY A 71 7.11 2.00 -9.69
CA GLY A 71 8.33 2.59 -10.26
C GLY A 71 9.57 2.41 -9.37
N TYR A 72 9.39 2.15 -8.07
CA TYR A 72 10.51 1.87 -7.17
C TYR A 72 11.33 0.68 -7.64
N THR A 73 10.68 -0.29 -8.27
CA THR A 73 11.29 -1.52 -8.77
C THR A 73 12.30 -1.33 -9.91
N PHE A 74 12.45 -0.10 -10.41
CA PHE A 74 13.47 0.29 -11.41
C PHE A 74 14.62 1.10 -10.80
N GLN A 75 14.52 1.46 -9.53
CA GLN A 75 15.53 2.26 -8.86
C GLN A 75 16.69 1.38 -8.39
N LYS A 76 17.88 1.96 -8.30
CA LYS A 76 19.09 1.23 -7.90
C LYS A 76 19.01 0.74 -6.45
N GLU A 77 18.26 1.46 -5.63
CA GLU A 77 18.08 1.19 -4.21
C GLU A 77 17.05 0.07 -3.94
N TYR A 78 16.35 -0.40 -4.97
CA TYR A 78 15.36 -1.46 -4.82
C TYR A 78 16.01 -2.82 -4.67
N HIS A 79 15.93 -3.34 -3.44
CA HIS A 79 16.38 -4.68 -3.08
C HIS A 79 15.25 -5.40 -2.32
N PRO A 80 14.44 -6.23 -3.00
CA PRO A 80 13.20 -6.79 -2.42
C PRO A 80 13.41 -7.73 -1.24
N TYR A 81 14.63 -8.26 -1.08
CA TYR A 81 15.01 -9.18 -0.01
C TYR A 81 16.00 -8.57 0.99
N LYS A 82 16.29 -7.26 0.88
CA LYS A 82 17.24 -6.59 1.78
C LYS A 82 16.61 -6.43 3.16
N ILE A 83 17.35 -6.89 4.16
CA ILE A 83 17.04 -6.68 5.57
C ILE A 83 17.59 -5.31 5.99
N GLY A 84 16.76 -4.49 6.62
CA GLY A 84 17.16 -3.18 7.14
C GLY A 84 18.21 -3.28 8.25
N LYS A 85 19.08 -2.28 8.40
CA LYS A 85 20.22 -2.37 9.33
C LYS A 85 19.81 -2.54 10.79
N LYS A 86 18.64 -2.02 11.17
CA LYS A 86 18.07 -2.08 12.52
C LYS A 86 16.80 -2.93 12.57
N ALA A 87 16.71 -3.97 11.73
CA ALA A 87 15.51 -4.79 11.59
C ALA A 87 15.07 -5.46 12.90
N GLU A 88 16.01 -5.92 13.73
CA GLU A 88 15.67 -6.54 15.02
C GLU A 88 15.11 -5.52 16.01
N GLU A 89 15.69 -4.32 16.08
CA GLU A 89 15.15 -3.23 16.90
C GLU A 89 13.75 -2.83 16.45
N VAL A 90 13.52 -2.72 15.14
CA VAL A 90 12.18 -2.45 14.58
C VAL A 90 11.20 -3.59 14.93
N ALA A 91 11.64 -4.85 14.85
CA ALA A 91 10.82 -6.00 15.17
C ALA A 91 10.35 -6.04 16.63
N LYS A 92 11.16 -5.55 17.58
CA LYS A 92 10.76 -5.41 18.99
C LYS A 92 9.54 -4.53 19.16
N TYR A 93 9.50 -3.37 18.49
CA TYR A 93 8.33 -2.49 18.51
C TYR A 93 7.08 -3.20 17.97
N TYR A 94 7.23 -3.94 16.87
CA TYR A 94 6.10 -4.72 16.32
C TYR A 94 5.58 -5.81 17.26
N ARG A 95 6.42 -6.35 18.15
CA ARG A 95 6.01 -7.29 19.21
C ARG A 95 5.42 -6.60 20.44
N GLY A 96 5.40 -5.27 20.47
CA GLY A 96 4.96 -4.46 21.61
C GLY A 96 6.04 -4.26 22.67
N GLU A 97 7.27 -4.69 22.42
CA GLU A 97 8.41 -4.46 23.31
C GLU A 97 8.91 -3.02 23.12
N GLY A 98 8.74 -2.16 24.14
CA GLY A 98 9.30 -0.80 24.13
C GLY A 98 8.32 0.33 23.82
N ILE A 99 7.01 0.10 23.93
CA ILE A 99 5.99 1.17 23.87
C ILE A 99 5.79 1.75 25.29
N SER A 100 6.80 2.44 25.80
CA SER A 100 6.63 3.32 26.96
C SER A 100 6.63 4.78 26.49
N GLN A 101 5.94 5.68 27.21
CA GLN A 101 5.93 7.11 26.86
C GLN A 101 7.35 7.69 26.77
N LYS A 102 8.30 7.14 27.54
CA LYS A 102 9.70 7.59 27.58
C LYS A 102 10.50 7.15 26.35
N ASP A 103 10.05 6.09 25.68
CA ASP A 103 10.72 5.47 24.53
C ASP A 103 10.17 5.95 23.18
N LEU A 104 9.10 6.76 23.16
CA LEU A 104 8.44 7.22 21.93
C LEU A 104 9.39 7.97 21.00
N SER A 105 10.19 8.92 21.50
CA SER A 105 11.13 9.68 20.66
C SER A 105 12.18 8.78 20.01
N LYS A 106 12.64 7.75 20.74
CA LYS A 106 13.58 6.76 20.21
C LYS A 106 12.93 5.88 19.14
N GLY A 107 11.68 5.47 19.38
CA GLY A 107 10.89 4.72 18.40
C GLY A 107 10.66 5.53 17.12
N ILE A 108 10.22 6.78 17.24
CA ILE A 108 10.02 7.68 16.11
C ILE A 108 11.31 7.79 15.28
N GLN A 109 12.45 8.05 15.91
CA GLN A 109 13.73 8.12 15.18
C GLN A 109 14.09 6.80 14.52
N LEU A 110 13.89 5.66 15.19
CA LEU A 110 14.16 4.34 14.62
C LEU A 110 13.35 4.08 13.35
N PHE A 111 12.06 4.43 13.35
CA PHE A 111 11.21 4.24 12.18
C PHE A 111 11.46 5.28 11.08
N LEU A 112 11.87 6.50 11.43
CA LEU A 112 12.38 7.47 10.45
C LEU A 112 13.63 6.95 9.73
N ASP A 113 14.59 6.38 10.47
CA ASP A 113 15.79 5.76 9.89
C ASP A 113 15.42 4.59 8.97
N ALA A 114 14.47 3.74 9.39
CA ALA A 114 13.98 2.62 8.59
C ALA A 114 13.35 3.09 7.27
N LEU A 115 12.56 4.18 7.31
CA LEU A 115 11.97 4.77 6.10
C LEU A 115 12.96 5.56 5.24
N ASP A 116 14.11 5.99 5.78
CA ASP A 116 15.16 6.53 4.93
C ASP A 116 15.85 5.42 4.12
N GLU A 117 16.02 4.23 4.72
CA GLU A 117 16.55 3.03 4.05
C GLU A 117 15.56 2.41 3.06
N ASN A 118 14.28 2.31 3.43
CA ASN A 118 13.21 1.83 2.58
C ASN A 118 11.99 2.77 2.64
N PRO A 119 11.92 3.77 1.74
CA PRO A 119 10.87 4.78 1.77
C PRO A 119 9.49 4.27 1.40
N LEU A 120 9.34 3.00 1.02
CA LEU A 120 8.05 2.39 0.70
C LEU A 120 7.64 1.28 1.69
N ASP A 121 8.32 1.16 2.83
CA ASP A 121 7.93 0.19 3.87
C ASP A 121 6.58 0.59 4.50
N LEU A 122 5.51 -0.04 4.03
CA LEU A 122 4.13 0.22 4.48
C LEU A 122 3.95 -0.05 5.97
N ARG A 123 4.62 -1.08 6.50
CA ARG A 123 4.50 -1.47 7.90
C ARG A 123 5.19 -0.44 8.80
N ALA A 124 6.39 0.01 8.41
CA ALA A 124 7.10 1.08 9.09
C ALA A 124 6.33 2.40 9.06
N MET A 125 5.73 2.78 7.92
CA MET A 125 4.88 3.99 7.85
C MET A 125 3.68 3.92 8.78
N ASN A 126 2.93 2.80 8.75
CA ASN A 126 1.75 2.63 9.59
C ASN A 126 2.12 2.71 11.08
N TYR A 127 3.24 2.09 11.47
CA TYR A 127 3.70 2.12 12.86
C TYR A 127 4.25 3.49 13.26
N LEU A 128 4.95 4.20 12.37
CA LEU A 128 5.41 5.55 12.61
C LEU A 128 4.25 6.52 12.84
N ALA A 129 3.19 6.42 12.02
CA ALA A 129 1.96 7.20 12.23
C ALA A 129 1.36 6.93 13.61
N TYR A 130 1.31 5.66 14.04
CA TYR A 130 0.85 5.30 15.38
C TYR A 130 1.74 5.90 16.49
N LEU A 131 3.06 5.89 16.34
CA LEU A 131 3.97 6.49 17.32
C LEU A 131 3.80 8.01 17.43
N TYR A 132 3.60 8.72 16.31
CA TYR A 132 3.29 10.15 16.34
C TYR A 132 1.95 10.44 17.02
N HIS A 133 0.93 9.62 16.77
CA HIS A 133 -0.35 9.72 17.47
C HIS A 133 -0.18 9.54 18.99
N LEU A 134 0.55 8.52 19.45
CA LEU A 134 0.87 8.34 20.88
C LEU A 134 1.68 9.50 21.46
N ASN A 135 2.49 10.17 20.63
CA ASN A 135 3.25 11.36 21.00
C ASN A 135 2.42 12.67 20.91
N LYS A 136 1.10 12.57 20.65
CA LYS A 136 0.17 13.70 20.52
C LYS A 136 0.48 14.66 19.37
N ASP A 137 1.13 14.17 18.32
CA ASP A 137 1.36 14.89 17.07
C ASP A 137 0.49 14.29 15.95
N ASP A 138 -0.82 14.47 16.09
CA ASP A 138 -1.82 13.93 15.16
C ASP A 138 -1.67 14.51 13.76
N ALA A 139 -1.23 15.78 13.64
CA ALA A 139 -1.02 16.42 12.35
C ALA A 139 0.08 15.73 11.52
N THR A 140 1.16 15.29 12.15
CA THR A 140 2.20 14.48 11.48
C THR A 140 1.72 13.06 11.24
N ALA A 141 1.03 12.45 12.20
CA ALA A 141 0.48 11.10 12.09
C ALA A 141 -0.48 10.97 10.88
N GLU A 142 -1.39 11.93 10.69
CA GLU A 142 -2.35 11.97 9.58
C GLU A 142 -1.66 12.05 8.22
N LYS A 143 -0.61 12.87 8.09
CA LYS A 143 0.13 13.00 6.82
C LYS A 143 0.85 11.70 6.46
N ILE A 144 1.48 11.04 7.43
CA ILE A 144 2.16 9.75 7.24
C ILE A 144 1.13 8.65 6.92
N ALA A 145 -0.01 8.64 7.61
CA ALA A 145 -1.11 7.74 7.30
C ALA A 145 -1.68 7.98 5.89
N GLY A 146 -1.72 9.22 5.43
CA GLY A 146 -2.07 9.58 4.04
C GLY A 146 -1.14 8.95 3.01
N ASN A 147 0.17 9.02 3.24
CA ASN A 147 1.17 8.34 2.41
C ASN A 147 0.97 6.81 2.41
N PHE A 148 0.81 6.20 3.60
CA PHE A 148 0.53 4.77 3.74
C PHE A 148 -0.71 4.37 2.94
N HIS A 149 -1.82 5.09 3.07
CA HIS A 149 -3.05 4.81 2.33
C HIS A 149 -2.88 5.00 0.82
N GLY A 150 -2.12 6.02 0.38
CA GLY A 150 -1.85 6.26 -1.03
C GLY A 150 -1.10 5.10 -1.69
N LEU A 151 -0.06 4.60 -1.03
CA LEU A 151 0.73 3.45 -1.49
C LEU A 151 -0.06 2.14 -1.39
N LEU A 152 -0.77 1.91 -0.29
CA LEU A 152 -1.65 0.75 -0.15
C LEU A 152 -2.73 0.73 -1.24
N ASN A 153 -3.29 1.89 -1.60
CA ASN A 153 -4.26 1.99 -2.68
C ASN A 153 -3.65 1.69 -4.06
N ALA A 154 -2.36 1.92 -4.27
CA ALA A 154 -1.69 1.49 -5.50
C ALA A 154 -1.74 -0.05 -5.66
N ILE A 155 -1.56 -0.80 -4.56
CA ILE A 155 -1.70 -2.26 -4.51
C ILE A 155 -3.17 -2.66 -4.70
N LEU A 156 -4.09 -2.09 -3.92
CA LEU A 156 -5.51 -2.47 -3.94
C LEU A 156 -6.19 -2.21 -5.29
N THR A 157 -5.69 -1.25 -6.06
CA THR A 157 -6.21 -0.95 -7.41
C THR A 157 -5.51 -1.75 -8.51
N SER A 158 -4.55 -2.62 -8.18
CA SER A 158 -3.78 -3.40 -9.16
C SER A 158 -4.46 -4.70 -9.58
N GLY A 159 -5.33 -5.25 -8.73
CA GLY A 159 -6.02 -6.53 -8.92
C GLY A 159 -7.08 -6.72 -7.83
N ASP A 160 -7.86 -7.80 -7.92
CA ASP A 160 -8.85 -8.18 -6.92
C ASP A 160 -8.37 -9.29 -5.96
N GLY A 161 -7.23 -9.91 -6.26
CA GLY A 161 -6.64 -10.99 -5.48
C GLY A 161 -7.37 -12.32 -5.56
N LEU A 162 -8.40 -12.47 -6.41
CA LEU A 162 -9.23 -13.68 -6.43
C LEU A 162 -8.68 -14.79 -7.32
N LYS A 163 -7.84 -14.43 -8.29
CA LYS A 163 -7.14 -15.34 -9.20
C LYS A 163 -5.71 -14.87 -9.38
N CYS A 164 -4.80 -15.76 -9.79
CA CYS A 164 -3.42 -15.37 -10.09
C CYS A 164 -3.34 -14.30 -11.20
N GLU A 165 -4.21 -14.34 -12.20
CA GLU A 165 -4.24 -13.34 -13.28
C GLU A 165 -4.70 -11.95 -12.82
N THR A 166 -5.46 -11.89 -11.72
CA THR A 166 -5.99 -10.66 -11.13
C THR A 166 -5.42 -10.43 -9.73
N GLY A 167 -4.26 -11.02 -9.43
CA GLY A 167 -3.60 -10.93 -8.14
C GLY A 167 -3.24 -9.49 -7.79
N PHE A 168 -3.14 -9.20 -6.49
CA PHE A 168 -2.59 -7.92 -6.06
C PHE A 168 -1.11 -7.86 -6.43
N HIS A 169 -0.73 -6.91 -7.28
CA HIS A 169 0.67 -6.69 -7.61
C HIS A 169 1.38 -6.04 -6.43
N VAL A 170 2.42 -6.71 -5.95
CA VAL A 170 3.26 -6.25 -4.85
C VAL A 170 4.72 -6.18 -5.29
N ILE A 171 5.51 -5.37 -4.59
CA ILE A 171 6.95 -5.22 -4.86
C ILE A 171 7.83 -5.85 -3.78
N SER A 172 7.22 -6.40 -2.73
CA SER A 172 7.90 -7.11 -1.66
C SER A 172 6.93 -8.07 -0.96
N VAL A 173 7.47 -9.10 -0.31
CA VAL A 173 6.68 -10.04 0.51
C VAL A 173 6.01 -9.32 1.69
N THR A 174 6.65 -8.30 2.26
CA THR A 174 6.11 -7.56 3.41
C THR A 174 4.81 -6.81 3.07
N ASP A 175 4.62 -6.43 1.81
CA ASP A 175 3.42 -5.73 1.35
C ASP A 175 2.19 -6.65 1.31
N GLU A 176 2.38 -7.95 1.05
CA GLU A 176 1.32 -8.95 1.13
C GLU A 176 0.75 -9.02 2.55
N TYR A 177 1.64 -9.12 3.54
CA TYR A 177 1.26 -9.11 4.95
C TYR A 177 0.70 -7.76 5.40
N ALA A 178 1.14 -6.64 4.82
CA ALA A 178 0.52 -5.34 5.10
C ALA A 178 -0.95 -5.32 4.67
N LEU A 179 -1.27 -5.92 3.51
CA LEU A 179 -2.64 -6.06 3.02
C LEU A 179 -3.49 -6.98 3.92
N LEU A 180 -2.96 -8.17 4.24
CA LEU A 180 -3.63 -9.14 5.11
C LEU A 180 -3.93 -8.57 6.50
N ASN A 181 -2.96 -7.90 7.11
CA ASN A 181 -3.13 -7.21 8.39
C ASN A 181 -4.19 -6.10 8.30
N ARG A 182 -4.22 -5.35 7.20
CA ARG A 182 -5.24 -4.31 6.99
C ARG A 182 -6.64 -4.90 6.91
N PHE A 183 -6.78 -6.07 6.30
CA PHE A 183 -8.05 -6.81 6.21
C PHE A 183 -8.36 -7.63 7.46
N GLN A 184 -7.44 -7.71 8.43
CA GLN A 184 -7.56 -8.56 9.62
C GLN A 184 -7.79 -10.03 9.24
N MET A 185 -7.08 -10.48 8.22
CA MET A 185 -7.15 -11.84 7.70
C MET A 185 -5.91 -12.63 8.08
N GLU A 186 -6.15 -13.83 8.60
CA GLU A 186 -5.10 -14.76 9.01
C GLU A 186 -4.98 -15.90 7.99
N THR A 187 -3.73 -16.24 7.67
CA THR A 187 -3.38 -17.27 6.69
C THR A 187 -3.04 -18.58 7.40
N THR A 188 -3.50 -19.70 6.86
CA THR A 188 -3.23 -21.05 7.38
C THR A 188 -2.16 -21.78 6.57
N ALA A 189 -2.02 -21.44 5.29
CA ALA A 189 -1.00 -22.01 4.42
C ALA A 189 -0.59 -20.99 3.34
N GLN A 190 0.58 -21.21 2.75
CA GLN A 190 1.14 -20.42 1.67
C GLN A 190 1.66 -21.34 0.57
N SER A 191 1.44 -20.97 -0.69
CA SER A 191 2.01 -21.68 -1.84
C SER A 191 2.29 -20.70 -2.97
N HIS A 192 3.33 -20.94 -3.78
CA HIS A 192 3.64 -20.09 -4.92
C HIS A 192 3.90 -20.89 -6.19
N ASN A 193 3.72 -20.27 -7.35
CA ASN A 193 4.05 -20.86 -8.66
C ASN A 193 5.11 -20.05 -9.44
N GLY A 194 5.79 -19.12 -8.76
CA GLY A 194 6.82 -18.25 -9.33
C GLY A 194 6.29 -17.00 -10.05
N LYS A 195 4.99 -16.98 -10.40
CA LYS A 195 4.29 -15.76 -10.83
C LYS A 195 3.49 -15.16 -9.67
N CYS A 196 2.73 -16.00 -9.00
CA CYS A 196 1.88 -15.60 -7.89
C CYS A 196 2.24 -16.36 -6.62
N ASP A 197 2.09 -15.67 -5.50
CA ASP A 197 1.95 -16.25 -4.18
C ASP A 197 0.46 -16.35 -3.82
N TYR A 198 0.07 -17.45 -3.19
CA TYR A 198 -1.29 -17.71 -2.73
C TYR A 198 -1.28 -17.90 -1.22
N GLN A 199 -2.01 -17.02 -0.55
CA GLN A 199 -2.19 -16.98 0.89
C GLN A 199 -3.55 -17.60 1.22
N GLU A 200 -3.54 -18.86 1.68
CA GLU A 200 -4.74 -19.63 1.98
C GLU A 200 -5.29 -19.25 3.35
N PHE A 201 -6.62 -19.17 3.45
CA PHE A 201 -7.32 -18.90 4.70
C PHE A 201 -7.94 -20.16 5.28
N GLU A 202 -8.26 -20.08 6.57
CA GLU A 202 -9.06 -21.12 7.24
C GLU A 202 -10.40 -21.29 6.54
N LYS A 203 -10.75 -22.54 6.25
CA LYS A 203 -11.99 -22.91 5.56
C LYS A 203 -13.19 -22.36 6.33
N ASP A 204 -14.13 -21.75 5.61
CA ASP A 204 -15.38 -21.18 6.12
C ASP A 204 -15.24 -20.00 7.10
N LYS A 205 -14.00 -19.55 7.42
CA LYS A 205 -13.76 -18.34 8.25
C LYS A 205 -14.05 -17.05 7.48
N TYR A 206 -13.71 -17.01 6.19
CA TYR A 206 -13.95 -15.86 5.31
C TYR A 206 -14.72 -16.27 4.05
N LYS A 207 -15.28 -15.28 3.34
CA LYS A 207 -16.09 -15.51 2.11
C LYS A 207 -15.28 -15.99 0.90
N ILE A 208 -13.96 -15.95 1.00
CA ILE A 208 -13.01 -16.35 -0.04
C ILE A 208 -11.99 -17.30 0.58
N PRO A 209 -11.43 -18.25 -0.20
CA PRO A 209 -10.50 -19.24 0.33
C PRO A 209 -9.08 -18.69 0.55
N GLY A 210 -8.75 -17.52 0.03
CA GLY A 210 -7.42 -16.93 0.08
C GLY A 210 -7.26 -15.77 -0.88
N PHE A 211 -6.06 -15.18 -0.90
CA PHE A 211 -5.67 -14.15 -1.87
C PHE A 211 -4.48 -14.58 -2.70
N TYR A 212 -4.49 -14.16 -3.97
CA TYR A 212 -3.34 -14.21 -4.87
C TYR A 212 -2.63 -12.86 -4.89
N PHE A 213 -1.31 -12.91 -4.79
CA PHE A 213 -0.40 -11.78 -4.95
C PHE A 213 0.51 -12.04 -6.16
N ASP A 214 0.60 -11.10 -7.10
CA ASP A 214 1.56 -11.18 -8.20
C ASP A 214 2.94 -10.72 -7.69
N ILE A 215 3.87 -11.67 -7.64
CA ILE A 215 5.24 -11.51 -7.14
C ILE A 215 6.27 -11.53 -8.27
N SER A 216 5.82 -11.56 -9.53
CA SER A 216 6.66 -11.75 -10.72
C SER A 216 7.77 -10.69 -10.85
N ARG A 217 7.58 -9.52 -10.22
CA ARG A 217 8.52 -8.42 -10.28
C ARG A 217 9.81 -8.65 -9.50
N PHE A 218 9.76 -9.48 -8.45
CA PHE A 218 10.90 -9.75 -7.58
C PHE A 218 11.21 -11.22 -7.38
N TYR A 219 10.30 -12.13 -7.74
CA TYR A 219 10.55 -13.56 -7.63
C TYR A 219 11.85 -13.96 -8.36
N GLY A 220 12.71 -14.72 -7.66
CA GLY A 220 13.97 -15.23 -8.21
C GLY A 220 15.08 -14.19 -8.36
N LYS A 221 14.85 -12.91 -8.04
CA LYS A 221 15.90 -11.88 -8.00
C LYS A 221 16.70 -12.00 -6.70
N ILE A 222 17.55 -13.00 -6.61
CA ILE A 222 18.54 -13.11 -5.53
C ILE A 222 19.59 -12.02 -5.75
N LEU A 223 19.98 -11.34 -4.67
CA LEU A 223 20.93 -10.23 -4.62
C LEU A 223 22.15 -10.49 -5.53
N ASP A 224 22.30 -9.68 -6.59
CA ASP A 224 23.59 -9.46 -7.25
C ASP A 224 24.47 -8.55 -6.37
#